data_AF-A0A7R9G8I6-F1
#
_entry.id   AF-A0A7R9G8I6-F1
#
_cell.length_a   1.000
_cell.length_b   1.000
_cell.length_c   1.000
_cell.angle_alpha   90.00
_cell.angle_beta   90.00
_cell.angle_gamma   90.00
#
_symmetry.space_group_name_H-M   'P 1'
#
loop_
_entity.id
_entity.type
_entity.pdbx_description
1 polymer ?
#
loop_
_entity_poly.entity_id
_entity_poly.type
_entity_poly.pdbx_seq_one_letter_code
_entity_poly.pdbx_strand_id
1 'polypeptide(L)'
;ALRWIKNNIASFGGDPNSVTIFGGSAGGASVHYQVLSPMSQGLFQRAISESGSALNPWAFHVNSQPYAFNLGNKLGLNTTDAQELATFLRSQPATNLMNNLGGLVSQDVR
;
A
#
# COMPACT_ATOMS: atom_id res chain seq x y z
N ALA A 1 -4.60 10.77 -2.42
CA ALA A 1 -6.03 11.00 -2.74
C ALA A 1 -6.76 11.84 -1.69
N LEU A 2 -6.85 11.41 -0.41
CA LEU A 2 -7.72 12.07 0.58
C LEU A 2 -7.47 13.57 0.80
N ARG A 3 -6.21 14.02 0.81
CA ARG A 3 -5.89 15.47 0.88
C ARG A 3 -6.45 16.25 -0.31
N TRP A 4 -6.39 15.66 -1.51
CA TRP A 4 -6.96 16.27 -2.69
C TRP A 4 -8.48 16.38 -2.56
N ILE A 5 -9.16 15.32 -2.11
CA ILE A 5 -10.61 15.36 -1.87
C ILE A 5 -10.94 16.45 -0.85
N LYS A 6 -10.26 16.47 0.29
CA LYS A 6 -10.45 17.48 1.35
C LYS A 6 -10.33 18.91 0.81
N ASN A 7 -9.39 19.16 -0.09
CA ASN A 7 -9.12 20.50 -0.61
C ASN A 7 -10.00 20.90 -1.80
N ASN A 8 -10.58 19.94 -2.54
CA ASN A 8 -11.18 20.22 -3.84
C ASN A 8 -12.66 19.84 -3.94
N ILE A 9 -13.17 18.93 -3.09
CA ILE A 9 -14.51 18.37 -3.27
C ILE A 9 -15.63 19.41 -3.17
N ALA A 10 -15.40 20.52 -2.47
CA ALA A 10 -16.30 21.66 -2.38
C ALA A 10 -16.62 22.27 -3.76
N SER A 11 -15.62 22.36 -4.65
CA SER A 11 -15.80 22.86 -6.02
C SER A 11 -16.68 21.96 -6.89
N PHE A 12 -16.90 20.71 -6.46
CA PHE A 12 -17.79 19.74 -7.10
C PHE A 12 -19.12 19.60 -6.36
N GLY A 13 -19.41 20.47 -5.39
CA GLY A 13 -20.64 20.46 -4.60
C GLY A 13 -20.67 19.45 -3.44
N GLY A 14 -19.55 18.79 -3.13
CA GLY A 14 -19.45 17.91 -1.96
C GLY A 14 -18.99 18.64 -0.70
N ASP A 15 -19.28 18.06 0.47
CA ASP A 15 -18.83 18.60 1.76
C ASP A 15 -17.49 17.99 2.19
N PRO A 16 -16.38 18.75 2.26
CA PRO A 16 -15.09 18.25 2.73
C PRO A 16 -15.11 17.82 4.21
N ASN A 17 -16.14 18.16 4.98
CA ASN A 17 -16.36 17.75 6.36
C ASN A 17 -17.36 16.60 6.50
N SER A 18 -17.79 15.99 5.40
CA SER A 18 -18.68 14.81 5.42
C SER A 18 -18.23 13.72 4.43
N VAL A 19 -16.93 13.41 4.44
CA VAL A 19 -16.30 12.36 3.63
C VAL A 19 -16.40 11.01 4.34
N THR A 20 -16.86 9.99 3.60
CA THR A 20 -16.84 8.58 3.99
C THR A 20 -15.86 7.82 3.11
N ILE A 21 -14.94 7.08 3.72
CA ILE A 21 -14.09 6.12 2.99
C ILE A 21 -14.67 4.71 3.11
N PHE A 22 -14.58 3.94 2.04
CA PHE A 22 -15.17 2.61 1.94
C PHE A 22 -14.25 1.70 1.12
N GLY A 23 -14.18 0.41 1.46
CA GLY A 23 -13.48 -0.58 0.65
C GLY A 23 -13.71 -2.02 1.10
N GLY A 24 -13.59 -2.95 0.15
CA GLY A 24 -13.67 -4.40 0.35
C GLY A 24 -12.32 -5.11 0.23
N SER A 25 -12.11 -6.22 0.94
CA SER A 25 -10.87 -7.03 0.88
C SER A 25 -9.61 -6.19 1.18
N ALA A 26 -8.61 -6.15 0.30
CA ALA A 26 -7.45 -5.27 0.42
C ALA A 26 -7.84 -3.78 0.57
N GLY A 27 -8.96 -3.36 -0.02
CA GLY A 27 -9.54 -2.04 0.17
C GLY A 27 -10.09 -1.84 1.60
N GLY A 28 -10.69 -2.86 2.20
CA GLY A 28 -11.12 -2.83 3.61
C GLY A 28 -9.93 -2.71 4.55
N ALA A 29 -8.90 -3.54 4.36
CA ALA A 29 -7.66 -3.39 5.11
C ALA A 29 -7.04 -1.99 4.96
N SER A 30 -7.05 -1.45 3.74
CA SER A 30 -6.60 -0.08 3.47
C SER A 30 -7.43 0.97 4.21
N VAL A 31 -8.76 0.86 4.24
CA VAL A 31 -9.63 1.74 5.03
C VAL A 31 -9.26 1.68 6.50
N HIS A 32 -9.08 0.48 7.05
CA HIS A 32 -8.68 0.33 8.44
C HIS A 32 -7.31 0.97 8.71
N TYR A 33 -6.32 0.83 7.83
CA TYR A 33 -5.05 1.56 7.96
C TYR A 33 -5.21 3.08 7.91
N GLN A 34 -6.12 3.61 7.09
CA GLN A 34 -6.40 5.05 7.06
C GLN A 34 -7.02 5.55 8.38
N VAL A 35 -7.83 4.72 9.06
CA VAL A 35 -8.36 5.04 10.40
C VAL A 35 -7.25 5.11 11.45
N LEU A 36 -6.27 4.21 11.37
CA LEU A 36 -5.18 4.12 12.35
C LEU A 36 -4.06 5.15 12.11
N SER A 37 -3.87 5.62 10.88
CA SER A 37 -2.75 6.48 10.52
C SER A 37 -2.93 7.92 11.01
N PRO A 38 -1.99 8.48 11.79
CA PRO A 38 -1.99 9.90 12.13
C PRO A 38 -1.94 10.82 10.90
N MET A 39 -1.38 10.33 9.78
CA MET A 39 -1.27 11.10 8.55
C MET A 39 -2.62 11.37 7.87
N SER A 40 -3.67 10.65 8.28
CA SER A 40 -5.00 10.73 7.70
C SER A 40 -6.02 11.43 8.61
N GLN A 41 -5.58 11.89 9.79
CA GLN A 41 -6.41 12.62 10.72
C GLN A 41 -7.05 13.86 10.07
N GLY A 42 -8.37 14.00 10.24
CA GLY A 42 -9.14 15.12 9.71
C GLY A 42 -9.45 15.07 8.20
N LEU A 43 -8.98 14.05 7.49
CA LEU A 43 -9.21 13.92 6.04
C LEU A 43 -10.52 13.22 5.67
N PHE A 44 -11.13 12.48 6.59
CA PHE A 44 -12.44 11.86 6.45
C PHE A 44 -13.15 11.76 7.82
N GLN A 45 -14.45 11.52 7.82
CA GLN A 45 -15.28 11.52 9.02
C GLN A 45 -15.89 10.15 9.32
N ARG A 46 -16.05 9.30 8.29
CA ARG A 46 -16.65 7.98 8.42
C ARG A 46 -15.86 6.95 7.63
N ALA A 47 -15.87 5.71 8.07
CA ALA A 47 -15.14 4.61 7.45
C ALA A 47 -15.99 3.33 7.45
N ILE A 48 -15.95 2.59 6.35
CA ILE A 48 -16.59 1.28 6.21
C ILE A 48 -15.53 0.30 5.67
N SER A 49 -15.29 -0.76 6.43
CA SER A 49 -14.26 -1.77 6.14
C SER A 49 -14.94 -3.11 5.91
N GLU A 50 -15.00 -3.58 4.67
CA GLU A 50 -15.69 -4.83 4.31
C GLU A 50 -14.70 -5.95 4.03
N SER A 51 -14.89 -7.11 4.68
CA SER A 51 -14.12 -8.35 4.41
C SER A 51 -12.59 -8.17 4.40
N GLY A 52 -12.08 -7.21 5.18
CA GLY A 52 -10.66 -6.88 5.29
C GLY A 52 -10.42 -5.85 6.38
N SER A 53 -9.28 -5.95 7.06
CA SER A 53 -8.90 -5.14 8.20
C SER A 53 -7.36 -5.13 8.34
N ALA A 54 -6.80 -4.13 9.04
CA ALA A 54 -5.37 -4.06 9.35
C ALA A 54 -4.86 -5.24 10.21
N LEU A 55 -5.77 -6.03 10.80
CA LEU A 55 -5.45 -7.19 11.64
C LEU A 55 -5.39 -8.49 10.85
N ASN A 56 -5.77 -8.49 9.57
CA ASN A 56 -5.65 -9.68 8.76
C ASN A 56 -4.17 -9.99 8.50
N PRO A 57 -3.74 -11.27 8.58
CA PRO A 57 -2.34 -11.64 8.42
C PRO A 57 -1.77 -11.29 7.04
N TRP A 58 -2.62 -11.28 6.00
CA TRP A 58 -2.24 -10.89 4.64
C TRP A 58 -2.15 -9.37 4.43
N ALA A 59 -2.59 -8.56 5.40
CA ALA A 59 -2.63 -7.10 5.25
C ALA A 59 -1.28 -6.43 5.61
N PHE A 60 -0.43 -7.12 6.36
CA PHE A 60 0.87 -6.61 6.81
C PHE A 60 1.99 -7.62 6.60
N HIS A 61 3.06 -7.21 5.92
CA HIS A 61 4.27 -8.02 5.78
C HIS A 61 5.30 -7.67 6.85
N VAL A 62 5.40 -8.51 7.88
CA VAL A 62 6.33 -8.32 9.01
C VAL A 62 7.80 -8.27 8.55
N ASN A 63 8.15 -9.02 7.51
CA ASN A 63 9.52 -9.08 7.00
C ASN A 63 9.58 -8.86 5.48
N SER A 64 9.50 -7.60 5.05
CA SER A 64 9.45 -7.25 3.61
C SER A 64 10.83 -7.23 2.93
N GLN A 65 11.93 -7.16 3.68
CA GLN A 65 13.27 -6.99 3.10
C GLN A 65 13.72 -8.18 2.23
N PRO A 66 13.61 -9.46 2.68
CA PRO A 66 14.04 -10.60 1.86
C PRO A 66 13.34 -10.65 0.51
N TYR A 67 12.07 -10.26 0.43
CA TYR A 67 11.32 -10.18 -0.82
C TYR A 67 11.90 -9.15 -1.79
N ALA A 68 12.29 -7.97 -1.29
CA ALA A 68 12.92 -6.94 -2.09
C ALA A 68 14.31 -7.39 -2.61
N PHE A 69 15.13 -8.00 -1.75
CA PHE A 69 16.45 -8.53 -2.17
C PHE A 69 16.31 -9.69 -3.17
N ASN A 70 15.35 -10.59 -2.97
CA ASN A 70 15.07 -11.66 -3.93
C ASN A 70 14.63 -11.13 -5.29
N LEU A 71 13.83 -10.06 -5.32
CA LEU A 71 13.47 -9.40 -6.57
C LEU A 71 14.69 -8.75 -7.24
N GLY A 72 15.55 -8.07 -6.47
CA GLY A 72 16.82 -7.53 -6.98
C GLY A 72 17.68 -8.62 -7.63
N ASN A 73 17.86 -9.75 -6.93
CA ASN A 73 18.61 -10.90 -7.43
C ASN A 73 18.02 -11.46 -8.73
N LYS A 74 16.69 -11.62 -8.82
CA LYS A 74 16.01 -12.07 -10.05
C LYS A 74 16.24 -11.13 -11.23
N LEU A 75 16.39 -9.84 -10.96
CA LEU A 75 16.62 -8.79 -11.95
C LEU A 75 18.11 -8.56 -12.24
N GLY A 76 19.01 -9.35 -11.64
CA GLY A 76 20.44 -9.33 -11.92
C GLY A 76 21.28 -8.47 -10.98
N LEU A 77 20.72 -7.94 -9.88
CA LEU A 77 21.48 -7.23 -8.85
C LEU A 77 21.64 -8.10 -7.60
N ASN A 78 22.88 -8.50 -7.31
CA ASN A 78 23.24 -9.14 -6.05
C ASN A 78 23.97 -8.12 -5.15
N THR A 79 23.27 -7.65 -4.12
CA THR A 79 23.81 -6.70 -3.14
C THR A 79 23.26 -7.00 -1.75
N THR A 80 23.98 -6.56 -0.73
CA THR A 80 23.52 -6.50 0.66
C THR A 80 23.17 -5.09 1.10
N ASP A 81 23.43 -4.08 0.25
CA ASP A 81 23.10 -2.67 0.52
C ASP A 81 21.66 -2.37 0.11
N ALA A 82 20.84 -2.00 1.10
CA ALA A 82 19.44 -1.66 0.90
C ALA A 82 19.24 -0.39 0.05
N GLN A 83 20.18 0.56 0.07
CA GLN A 83 20.08 1.79 -0.73
C GLN A 83 20.45 1.55 -2.19
N GLU A 84 21.47 0.73 -2.43
CA GLU A 84 21.82 0.28 -3.78
C GLU A 84 20.63 -0.48 -4.39
N LEU A 85 20.08 -1.45 -3.64
CA LEU A 85 18.88 -2.19 -4.04
C LEU A 85 17.71 -1.25 -4.36
N ALA A 86 17.40 -0.31 -3.47
CA ALA A 86 16.27 0.61 -3.68
C ALA A 86 16.47 1.51 -4.90
N THR A 87 17.70 1.98 -5.15
CA THR A 87 18.04 2.79 -6.32
C THR A 87 17.88 1.99 -7.60
N PHE A 88 18.40 0.75 -7.61
CA PHE A 88 18.26 -0.15 -8.74
C PHE A 88 16.80 -0.53 -9.03
N LEU A 89 16.02 -0.92 -8.02
CA LEU A 89 14.61 -1.30 -8.22
C LEU A 89 13.79 -0.12 -8.76
N ARG A 90 14.10 1.12 -8.36
CA ARG A 90 13.44 2.34 -8.90
C ARG A 90 13.84 2.66 -10.33
N SER A 91 15.00 2.22 -10.80
CA SER A 91 15.44 2.45 -12.20
C SER A 91 14.86 1.43 -13.18
N GLN A 92 14.30 0.32 -12.69
CA GLN A 92 13.68 -0.69 -13.53
C GLN A 92 12.35 -0.20 -14.11
N PRO A 93 12.03 -0.57 -15.36
CA PRO A 93 10.67 -0.45 -15.89
C PRO A 93 9.67 -1.13 -14.96
N ALA A 94 8.52 -0.51 -14.73
CA ALA A 94 7.48 -1.08 -13.88
C ALA A 94 7.04 -2.49 -14.33
N THR A 95 7.04 -2.73 -15.64
CA THR A 95 6.75 -4.05 -16.23
C THR A 95 7.77 -5.12 -15.81
N ASN A 96 9.06 -4.77 -15.69
CA ASN A 96 10.08 -5.70 -15.21
C ASN A 96 9.83 -6.07 -13.76
N LEU A 97 9.44 -5.11 -12.92
CA LEU A 97 9.08 -5.39 -11.53
C LEU A 97 7.87 -6.34 -11.49
N MET A 98 6.77 -5.98 -12.17
CA MET A 98 5.51 -6.75 -12.16
C MET A 98 5.68 -8.18 -12.67
N ASN A 99 6.41 -8.39 -13.77
CA ASN A 99 6.61 -9.71 -14.34
C ASN A 99 7.45 -10.64 -13.45
N ASN A 100 8.28 -10.07 -12.56
CA ASN A 100 9.19 -10.84 -11.69
C ASN A 100 8.71 -10.96 -10.24
N LEU A 101 7.60 -10.28 -9.88
CA LEU A 101 6.95 -10.41 -8.57
C LEU A 101 6.24 -11.77 -8.38
N GLY A 102 5.96 -12.52 -9.46
CA GLY A 102 5.38 -13.85 -9.39
C GLY A 102 6.15 -14.80 -8.47
N GLY A 103 5.42 -15.42 -7.52
CA GLY A 103 5.96 -16.37 -6.54
C GLY A 103 6.60 -15.76 -5.29
N LEU A 104 6.75 -14.43 -5.21
CA LEU A 104 7.22 -13.75 -4.00
C LEU A 104 6.07 -13.43 -3.02
N VAL A 105 4.84 -13.27 -3.52
CA VAL A 105 3.70 -12.78 -2.72
C VAL A 105 2.87 -13.91 -2.10
N SER A 106 3.13 -15.18 -2.46
CA SER A 106 2.24 -16.31 -2.15
C SER A 106 2.75 -17.30 -1.09
N GLN A 107 3.78 -16.97 -0.30
CA GLN A 107 4.39 -17.93 0.63
C GLN A 107 4.17 -17.66 2.14
N ASP A 108 3.55 -16.54 2.53
CA ASP A 108 3.30 -16.23 3.94
C ASP A 108 1.83 -16.46 4.35
N VAL A 109 1.34 -17.69 4.16
CA VAL A 109 0.20 -18.21 4.93
C VAL A 109 0.66 -19.47 5.63
N ARG A 110 1.28 -19.29 6.79
CA ARG A 110 1.40 -20.30 7.85
C ARG A 110 1.11 -19.65 9.18
#